data_AF-A0A1G5ASX1-F1
#
_entry.id   AF-A0A1G5ASX1-F1
#
_cell.length_a   1.000
_cell.length_b   1.000
_cell.length_c   1.000
_cell.angle_alpha   90.00
_cell.angle_beta   90.00
_cell.angle_gamma   90.00
#
_symmetry.space_group_name_H-M   'P 1'
#
loop_
_entity.id
_entity.type
_entity.pdbx_description
1 polymer ?
#
loop_
_entity_poly.entity_id
_entity_poly.type
_entity_poly.pdbx_seq_one_letter_code
_entity_poly.pdbx_strand_id
1 'polypeptide(L)'
;MTEKPLDEAIQEKLSLISPTLKAIQAGGEQAYLVELQTLLRKNLASLLALFERDPGLDAATTDLYAAAAAIVKDTTAASQPYARKRRLLQEAQMRFNERIVLATPQVRRSSASWRQTELFLAA
;
A
#
# COMPACT_ATOMS: atom_id res chain seq x y z
N MET A 1 -19.41 -4.51 -13.90
CA MET A 1 -18.92 -3.16 -14.28
C MET A 1 -18.39 -2.37 -13.06
N THR A 2 -17.68 -3.02 -12.13
CA THR A 2 -17.27 -2.42 -10.84
C THR A 2 -15.76 -2.44 -10.58
N GLU A 3 -14.97 -2.99 -11.50
CA GLU A 3 -13.51 -3.14 -11.35
C GLU A 3 -12.73 -1.88 -11.70
N LYS A 4 -13.14 -1.16 -12.77
CA LYS A 4 -12.57 0.13 -13.19
C LYS A 4 -12.34 1.15 -12.06
N PRO A 5 -13.31 1.43 -11.17
CA PRO A 5 -13.11 2.40 -10.09
C PRO A 5 -12.14 1.90 -9.00
N LEU A 6 -12.04 0.58 -8.78
CA LEU A 6 -11.13 0.03 -7.79
C LEU A 6 -9.69 0.06 -8.31
N ASP A 7 -9.46 -0.34 -9.56
CA ASP A 7 -8.15 -0.28 -10.18
C ASP A 7 -7.62 1.16 -10.23
N GLU A 8 -8.47 2.13 -10.59
CA GLU A 8 -8.13 3.55 -10.57
C GLU A 8 -7.76 4.03 -9.16
N ALA A 9 -8.51 3.64 -8.13
CA ALA A 9 -8.20 3.97 -6.74
C ALA A 9 -6.88 3.34 -6.27
N ILE A 10 -6.61 2.09 -6.66
CA ILE A 10 -5.33 1.42 -6.39
C ILE A 10 -4.18 2.17 -7.04
N GLN A 11 -4.29 2.47 -8.34
CA GLN A 11 -3.24 3.19 -9.07
C GLN A 11 -2.98 4.57 -8.50
N GLU A 12 -4.03 5.30 -8.09
CA GLU A 12 -3.89 6.58 -7.39
C GLU A 12 -3.06 6.41 -6.11
N LYS A 13 -3.37 5.44 -5.25
CA LYS A 13 -2.63 5.21 -4.00
C LYS A 13 -1.17 4.80 -4.25
N LEU A 14 -0.91 3.96 -5.24
CA LEU A 14 0.44 3.59 -5.64
C LEU A 14 1.23 4.79 -6.17
N SER A 15 0.57 5.68 -6.93
CA SER A 15 1.19 6.89 -7.47
C SER A 15 1.64 7.87 -6.37
N LEU A 16 0.97 7.87 -5.21
CA LEU A 16 1.34 8.71 -4.06
C LEU A 16 2.62 8.21 -3.36
N ILE A 17 2.89 6.90 -3.37
CA ILE A 17 4.05 6.30 -2.66
C ILE A 17 5.31 6.34 -3.53
N SER A 18 5.14 6.22 -4.86
CA SER A 18 6.24 6.10 -5.82
C SER A 18 7.30 7.22 -5.75
N PRO A 19 6.95 8.52 -5.63
CA PRO A 19 7.94 9.59 -5.50
C PRO A 19 8.84 9.47 -4.27
N THR A 20 8.26 9.17 -3.10
CA THR A 20 9.03 9.01 -1.85
C THR A 20 9.97 7.80 -1.94
N LEU A 21 9.54 6.69 -2.55
CA LEU A 21 10.41 5.54 -2.78
C LEU A 21 11.58 5.87 -3.72
N LYS A 22 11.33 6.63 -4.80
CA LYS A 22 12.39 7.10 -5.71
C LYS A 22 13.38 8.03 -5.00
N ALA A 23 12.90 8.92 -4.14
CA ALA A 23 13.76 9.80 -3.35
C ALA A 23 14.68 8.99 -2.41
N ILE A 24 14.14 7.99 -1.72
CA ILE A 24 14.93 7.08 -0.87
C ILE A 24 15.96 6.31 -1.71
N GLN A 25 15.59 5.78 -2.88
CA GLN A 25 16.53 5.10 -3.79
C GLN A 25 17.65 6.02 -4.29
N ALA A 26 17.43 7.33 -4.32
CA ALA A 26 18.41 8.34 -4.71
C ALA A 26 19.28 8.84 -3.55
N GLY A 27 19.14 8.27 -2.34
CA GLY A 27 19.91 8.65 -1.15
C GLY A 27 19.17 9.59 -0.21
N GLY A 28 17.85 9.66 -0.32
CA GLY A 28 17.01 10.47 0.57
C GLY A 28 17.18 10.11 2.05
N GLU A 29 17.04 11.12 2.90
CA GLU A 29 17.30 11.04 4.34
C GLU A 29 16.05 10.67 5.16
N GLN A 30 16.17 10.77 6.49
CA GLN A 30 15.16 10.38 7.48
C GLN A 30 13.78 11.00 7.24
N ALA A 31 13.70 12.21 6.69
CA ALA A 31 12.43 12.87 6.37
C ALA A 31 11.58 12.06 5.38
N TYR A 32 12.20 11.50 4.33
CA TYR A 32 11.50 10.66 3.36
C TYR A 32 11.04 9.33 3.97
N LEU A 33 11.77 8.80 4.96
CA LEU A 33 11.32 7.59 5.66
C LEU A 33 10.08 7.84 6.52
N VAL A 34 10.02 8.99 7.21
CA VAL A 34 8.85 9.41 7.99
C VAL A 34 7.64 9.66 7.07
N GLU A 35 7.87 10.30 5.92
CA GLU A 35 6.85 10.48 4.90
C GLU A 35 6.33 9.13 4.39
N LEU A 36 7.23 8.19 4.05
CA LEU A 36 6.86 6.86 3.59
C LEU A 36 6.01 6.13 4.64
N GLN A 37 6.40 6.18 5.92
CA GLN A 37 5.61 5.58 7.00
C GLN A 37 4.19 6.16 7.06
N THR A 38 4.08 7.47 6.90
CA THR A 38 2.79 8.19 6.91
C THR A 38 1.93 7.79 5.72
N LEU A 39 2.50 7.74 4.51
CA LEU A 39 1.81 7.35 3.29
C LEU A 39 1.36 5.90 3.35
N LEU A 40 2.22 4.97 3.78
CA LEU A 40 1.87 3.56 3.92
C LEU A 40 0.74 3.38 4.92
N ARG A 41 0.78 4.03 6.08
CA ARG A 41 -0.30 3.94 7.08
C ARG A 41 -1.62 4.51 6.56
N LYS A 42 -1.60 5.68 5.91
CA LYS A 42 -2.81 6.29 5.35
C LYS A 42 -3.40 5.44 4.22
N ASN A 43 -2.55 5.00 3.29
CA ASN A 43 -2.98 4.22 2.14
C ASN A 43 -3.43 2.82 2.56
N LEU A 44 -2.73 2.13 3.47
CA LEU A 44 -3.22 0.86 4.04
C LEU A 44 -4.56 1.03 4.74
N ALA A 45 -4.75 2.07 5.55
CA ALA A 45 -6.06 2.28 6.20
C ALA A 45 -7.19 2.47 5.18
N SER A 46 -6.93 3.20 4.09
CA SER A 46 -7.88 3.35 2.99
C SER A 46 -8.10 2.04 2.22
N LEU A 47 -7.04 1.27 1.95
CA LEU A 47 -7.10 0.03 1.19
C LEU A 47 -7.71 -1.12 2.01
N LEU A 48 -7.44 -1.21 3.31
CA LEU A 48 -8.08 -2.18 4.23
C LEU A 48 -9.59 -1.94 4.39
N ALA A 49 -10.07 -0.73 4.12
CA ALA A 49 -11.51 -0.46 4.01
C ALA A 49 -12.11 -0.98 2.70
N LEU A 50 -11.27 -1.23 1.69
CA LEU A 50 -11.62 -1.69 0.34
C LEU A 50 -11.33 -3.17 0.10
N PHE A 51 -10.50 -3.82 0.92
CA PHE A 51 -10.07 -5.21 0.78
C PHE A 51 -10.44 -6.06 1.99
N GLU A 52 -10.61 -7.36 1.76
CA GLU A 52 -10.50 -8.33 2.84
C GLU A 52 -9.10 -8.32 3.43
N ARG A 53 -8.96 -8.76 4.68
CA ARG A 53 -7.65 -8.81 5.32
C ARG A 53 -6.76 -9.82 4.60
N ASP A 54 -5.66 -9.35 4.02
CA ASP A 54 -4.64 -10.17 3.34
C ASP A 54 -3.30 -10.11 4.12
N PRO A 55 -2.92 -11.19 4.85
CA PRO A 55 -1.63 -11.26 5.54
C PRO A 55 -0.41 -11.11 4.63
N GLY A 56 -0.54 -11.48 3.35
CA GLY A 56 0.52 -11.30 2.35
C GLY A 56 0.75 -9.83 2.01
N LEU A 57 -0.32 -9.02 1.99
CA LEU A 57 -0.22 -7.58 1.81
C LEU A 57 0.38 -6.89 3.05
N ASP A 58 0.00 -7.32 4.26
CA ASP A 58 0.58 -6.83 5.52
C ASP A 58 2.11 -7.09 5.57
N ALA A 59 2.52 -8.30 5.18
CA ALA A 59 3.93 -8.69 5.10
C ALA A 59 4.68 -7.87 4.04
N ALA A 60 4.11 -7.73 2.84
CA ALA A 60 4.73 -6.95 1.76
C ALA A 60 4.90 -5.46 2.13
N THR A 61 3.95 -4.89 2.88
CA THR A 61 4.05 -3.50 3.35
C THR A 61 5.17 -3.35 4.38
N THR A 62 5.28 -4.30 5.30
CA THR A 62 6.35 -4.34 6.31
C THR A 62 7.72 -4.47 5.65
N ASP A 63 7.86 -5.37 4.68
CA ASP A 63 9.08 -5.57 3.90
C ASP A 63 9.49 -4.30 3.13
N LEU A 64 8.52 -3.62 2.51
CA LEU A 64 8.75 -2.38 1.79
C LEU A 64 9.33 -1.29 2.70
N TYR A 65 8.71 -1.10 3.87
CA TYR A 65 9.21 -0.14 4.84
C TYR A 65 10.58 -0.52 5.40
N ALA A 66 10.80 -1.80 5.70
CA ALA A 66 12.08 -2.30 6.21
C ALA A 66 13.22 -2.09 5.20
N ALA A 67 12.98 -2.38 3.91
CA ALA A 67 13.96 -2.16 2.85
C ALA A 67 14.28 -0.68 2.67
N ALA A 68 13.28 0.21 2.76
CA ALA A 68 13.49 1.65 2.72
C ALA A 68 14.28 2.14 3.94
N ALA A 69 13.93 1.68 5.14
CA ALA A 69 14.64 2.02 6.36
C ALA A 69 16.11 1.55 6.33
N ALA A 70 16.38 0.39 5.73
CA ALA A 70 17.74 -0.13 5.57
C ALA A 70 18.62 0.72 4.65
N ILE A 71 18.04 1.51 3.74
CA ILE A 71 18.77 2.50 2.94
C ILE A 71 19.04 3.76 3.77
N VAL A 72 18.01 4.29 4.44
CA VAL A 72 18.07 5.59 5.10
C VAL A 72 18.88 5.57 6.40
N LYS A 73 18.76 4.50 7.19
CA LYS A 73 19.36 4.39 8.52
C LYS A 73 20.77 3.80 8.51
N ASP A 74 21.36 3.65 7.33
CA ASP A 74 22.57 2.88 7.19
C ASP A 74 23.82 3.67 7.58
N THR A 75 24.24 3.52 8.83
CA THR A 75 25.32 4.33 9.42
C THR A 75 26.56 3.52 9.80
N THR A 76 26.63 2.22 9.46
CA THR A 76 27.69 1.33 9.99
C THR A 76 28.54 0.67 8.92
N ALA A 77 29.82 0.41 9.25
CA ALA A 77 30.80 -0.20 8.35
C ALA A 77 30.49 -1.66 7.96
N ALA A 78 29.56 -2.33 8.65
CA ALA A 78 29.11 -3.69 8.35
C ALA A 78 27.88 -3.72 7.43
N SER A 79 27.52 -2.59 6.84
CA SER A 79 26.31 -2.51 6.04
C SER A 79 26.43 -3.20 4.69
N GLN A 80 25.29 -3.70 4.19
CA GLN A 80 25.24 -4.19 2.82
C GLN A 80 25.58 -3.06 1.83
N PRO A 81 26.25 -3.39 0.70
CA PRO A 81 26.51 -2.39 -0.34
C PRO A 81 25.22 -1.67 -0.75
N TYR A 82 25.31 -0.35 -0.97
CA TYR A 82 24.18 0.48 -1.35
C TYR A 82 23.39 -0.07 -2.56
N ALA A 83 24.11 -0.60 -3.55
CA ALA A 83 23.52 -1.26 -4.73
C ALA A 83 22.61 -2.45 -4.35
N ARG A 84 23.00 -3.26 -3.36
CA ARG A 84 22.20 -4.39 -2.88
C ARG A 84 20.93 -3.91 -2.19
N LYS A 85 21.02 -2.87 -1.34
CA LYS A 85 19.86 -2.29 -0.65
C LYS A 85 18.86 -1.69 -1.64
N ARG A 86 19.34 -0.98 -2.66
CA ARG A 86 18.49 -0.46 -3.75
C ARG A 86 17.74 -1.58 -4.47
N ARG A 87 18.43 -2.67 -4.80
CA ARG A 87 17.80 -3.84 -5.42
C ARG A 87 16.72 -4.44 -4.52
N LEU A 88 17.01 -4.63 -3.23
CA LEU A 88 16.04 -5.17 -2.27
C LEU A 88 14.81 -4.25 -2.13
N LEU A 89 14.99 -2.93 -2.15
CA LEU A 89 13.88 -1.98 -2.14
C LEU A 89 13.01 -2.10 -3.41
N GLN A 90 13.63 -2.26 -4.58
CA GLN A 90 12.90 -2.46 -5.84
C GLN A 90 12.10 -3.77 -5.82
N GLU A 91 12.70 -4.86 -5.36
CA GLU A 91 12.04 -6.16 -5.23
C GLU A 91 10.88 -6.11 -4.21
N ALA A 92 11.05 -5.40 -3.09
CA ALA A 92 9.98 -5.21 -2.10
C ALA A 92 8.83 -4.36 -2.68
N GLN A 93 9.14 -3.30 -3.44
CA GLN A 93 8.14 -2.48 -4.13
C GLN A 93 7.34 -3.30 -5.16
N MET A 94 8.01 -4.13 -5.94
CA MET A 94 7.35 -5.02 -6.91
C MET A 94 6.38 -5.98 -6.21
N ARG A 95 6.84 -6.68 -5.16
CA ARG A 95 5.99 -7.60 -4.38
C ARG A 95 4.79 -6.89 -3.73
N PHE A 96 4.99 -5.68 -3.23
CA PHE A 96 3.90 -4.87 -2.68
C PHE A 96 2.85 -4.53 -3.75
N ASN A 97 3.28 -4.10 -4.94
CA ASN A 97 2.36 -3.80 -6.04
C ASN A 97 1.59 -5.05 -6.49
N GLU A 98 2.28 -6.19 -6.64
CA GLU A 98 1.65 -7.47 -6.99
C GLU A 98 0.60 -7.88 -5.95
N ARG A 99 0.92 -7.77 -4.66
CA ARG A 99 0.00 -8.11 -3.57
C ARG A 99 -1.23 -7.21 -3.52
N ILE A 100 -1.08 -5.91 -3.78
CA ILE A 100 -2.23 -5.00 -3.82
C ILE A 100 -3.17 -5.35 -4.98
N VAL A 101 -2.62 -5.66 -6.15
CA VAL A 101 -3.44 -6.03 -7.33
C VAL A 101 -4.17 -7.35 -7.11
N LEU A 102 -3.54 -8.31 -6.40
CA LEU A 102 -4.14 -9.61 -6.08
C LEU A 102 -5.05 -9.59 -4.85
N ALA A 103 -5.10 -8.49 -4.09
CA ALA A 103 -5.89 -8.41 -2.87
C ALA A 103 -7.39 -8.50 -3.19
N THR A 104 -8.11 -9.34 -2.44
CA THR A 104 -9.54 -9.55 -2.65
C THR A 104 -10.33 -8.32 -2.20
N PRO A 105 -11.11 -7.67 -3.09
CA PRO A 105 -11.95 -6.54 -2.71
C PRO A 105 -12.95 -6.95 -1.64
N GLN A 106 -13.09 -6.14 -0.59
CA GLN A 106 -14.13 -6.29 0.41
C GLN A 106 -15.47 -6.05 -0.28
N VAL A 107 -16.21 -7.12 -0.57
CA VAL A 107 -17.62 -7.01 -0.93
C VAL A 107 -18.38 -6.66 0.33
N ARG A 108 -18.32 -5.38 0.75
CA ARG A 108 -19.45 -4.85 1.51
C ARG A 108 -20.62 -4.92 0.55
N ARG A 109 -21.47 -5.95 0.70
CA ARG A 109 -22.84 -5.90 0.17
C ARG A 109 -23.36 -4.54 0.59
N SER A 110 -23.62 -3.67 -0.38
CA SER A 110 -24.32 -2.42 -0.16
C SER A 110 -25.46 -2.74 0.79
N SER A 111 -25.42 -2.24 2.02
CA SER A 111 -26.49 -2.43 3.01
C SER A 111 -27.68 -1.54 2.63
N ALA A 112 -28.09 -1.63 1.36
CA ALA A 112 -29.04 -0.76 0.69
C ALA A 112 -30.04 -1.58 -0.16
N SER A 113 -30.18 -2.89 0.06
CA SER A 113 -31.26 -3.68 -0.55
C SER A 113 -32.40 -4.04 0.41
N TRP A 114 -32.27 -3.78 1.72
CA TRP A 114 -33.34 -4.07 2.71
C TRP A 114 -34.18 -2.84 3.10
N ARG A 115 -33.89 -1.64 2.58
CA ARG A 115 -34.64 -0.41 2.89
C ARG A 115 -35.59 0.07 1.79
N GLN A 116 -35.75 -0.64 0.68
CA GLN A 116 -36.72 -0.27 -0.36
C GLN A 116 -38.05 -1.02 -0.29
N THR A 117 -38.16 -2.10 0.50
CA THR A 117 -39.38 -2.93 0.53
C THR A 117 -40.42 -2.47 1.56
N GLU A 118 -40.06 -1.61 2.53
CA GLU A 118 -40.98 -1.24 3.62
C GLU A 118 -41.72 0.10 3.41
N LEU A 119 -41.44 0.83 2.33
CA LEU A 119 -42.12 2.11 2.04
C LEU A 119 -43.34 1.99 1.09
N PHE A 120 -43.70 0.77 0.64
CA PHE A 120 -44.82 0.54 -0.27
C PHE A 120 -45.89 -0.44 0.24
N LEU A 121 -45.92 -0.73 1.54
CA LEU A 121 -46.99 -1.52 2.16
C LEU A 121 -47.58 -0.84 3.40
N ALA A 122 -47.91 0.44 3.27
CA ALA A 122 -48.93 1.07 4.10
C ALA A 122 -50.08 1.48 3.18
N ALA A 123 -51.08 0.61 3.08
CA ALA A 123 -52.41 0.91 2.57
C ALA A 123 -53.22 1.67 3.61
#